data_AF-A0A7W4HW39-F1
#
_entry.id   AF-A0A7W4HW39-F1
#
_cell.length_a   1.000
_cell.length_b   1.000
_cell.length_c   1.000
_cell.angle_alpha   90.00
_cell.angle_beta   90.00
_cell.angle_gamma   90.00
#
_symmetry.space_group_name_H-M   'P 1'
#
loop_
_entity.id
_entity.type
_entity.pdbx_description
1 polymer ?
#
loop_
_entity_poly.entity_id
_entity_poly.type
_entity_poly.pdbx_seq_one_letter_code
_entity_poly.pdbx_strand_id
1 'polypeptide(L)'
;MEYPLTKQMLRKQYGYLSFECTFMNMDVITVKSVKTSRCVMITYCGAWKSGLICWDETLRWEKAFQIFKEVPNNYNDLEQWERENSERIELFKPPKDDYVFIDDKLVRQVIKTK
;
A
#
# COMPACT_ATOMS: atom_id res chain seq x y z
N MET A 1 10.07 -11.54 15.75
CA MET A 1 11.03 -10.48 15.39
C MET A 1 10.24 -9.18 15.37
N GLU A 2 10.53 -8.27 16.30
CA GLU A 2 9.86 -6.98 16.50
C GLU A 2 10.31 -5.94 15.46
N TYR A 3 9.34 -5.16 14.92
CA TYR A 3 9.38 -3.79 14.36
C TYR A 3 10.57 -3.35 13.45
N PRO A 4 10.37 -2.35 12.57
CA PRO A 4 11.06 -2.29 11.28
C PRO A 4 12.57 -2.12 11.41
N LEU A 5 13.29 -2.85 10.54
CA LEU A 5 14.75 -2.78 10.42
C LEU A 5 15.21 -1.33 10.30
N THR A 6 16.22 -0.94 11.09
CA THR A 6 16.79 0.41 11.01
C THR A 6 17.34 0.66 9.60
N LYS A 7 17.35 1.93 9.15
CA LYS A 7 17.88 2.35 7.84
C LYS A 7 19.28 1.79 7.55
N GLN A 8 20.11 1.66 8.59
CA GLN A 8 21.48 1.14 8.49
C GLN A 8 21.50 -0.39 8.27
N MET A 9 20.56 -1.12 8.88
CA MET A 9 20.41 -2.57 8.69
C MET A 9 19.91 -2.89 7.28
N LEU A 10 18.91 -2.14 6.79
CA LEU A 10 18.42 -2.27 5.41
C LEU A 10 19.53 -2.01 4.39
N ARG A 11 20.35 -0.98 4.61
CA ARG A 11 21.50 -0.66 3.75
C ARG A 11 22.58 -1.73 3.75
N LYS A 12 22.83 -2.37 4.89
CA LYS A 12 23.82 -3.45 5.01
C LYS A 12 23.36 -4.72 4.29
N GLN A 13 22.06 -4.99 4.27
CA GLN A 13 21.48 -6.21 3.69
C GLN A 13 21.22 -6.08 2.18
N TYR A 14 20.81 -4.89 1.71
CA TYR A 14 20.36 -4.70 0.32
C TYR A 14 21.13 -3.61 -0.45
N GLY A 15 22.13 -2.97 0.15
CA GLY A 15 22.89 -1.88 -0.48
C GLY A 15 22.16 -0.53 -0.46
N TYR A 16 22.42 0.33 -1.45
CA TYR A 16 21.64 1.57 -1.64
C TYR A 16 20.29 1.24 -2.27
N LEU A 17 19.29 0.92 -1.45
CA LEU A 17 17.91 0.80 -1.92
C LEU A 17 17.32 2.21 -2.02
N SER A 18 16.96 2.65 -3.22
CA SER A 18 16.16 3.88 -3.40
C SER A 18 14.77 3.63 -2.81
N PHE A 19 14.18 4.65 -2.19
CA PHE A 19 12.81 4.58 -1.68
C PHE A 19 11.83 4.31 -2.83
N GLU A 20 12.13 4.82 -4.03
CA GLU A 20 11.38 4.58 -5.27
C GLU A 20 11.50 3.11 -5.71
N CYS A 21 12.66 2.46 -5.51
CA CYS A 21 12.81 1.03 -5.76
C CYS A 21 11.96 0.15 -4.83
N THR A 22 11.56 0.67 -3.67
CA THR A 22 10.68 -0.07 -2.74
C THR A 22 9.25 -0.10 -3.27
N PHE A 23 8.83 0.93 -4.02
CA PHE A 23 7.52 0.98 -4.68
C PHE A 23 7.44 0.11 -5.95
N MET A 24 8.56 -0.27 -6.57
CA MET A 24 8.56 -1.09 -7.80
C MET A 24 7.95 -2.49 -7.63
N ASN A 25 7.86 -3.01 -6.40
CA ASN A 25 7.25 -4.31 -6.10
C ASN A 25 6.10 -4.19 -5.10
N MET A 26 5.45 -3.01 -5.05
CA MET A 26 4.31 -2.80 -4.17
C MET A 26 2.99 -2.78 -4.92
N ASP A 27 2.13 -3.73 -4.58
CA ASP A 27 0.72 -3.70 -4.98
C ASP A 27 -0.04 -2.78 -4.03
N VAL A 28 -0.83 -1.87 -4.61
CA VAL A 28 -1.71 -0.99 -3.85
C VAL A 28 -3.15 -1.40 -4.14
N ILE A 29 -3.84 -1.86 -3.11
CA ILE A 29 -5.28 -2.14 -3.19
C ILE A 29 -6.04 -1.03 -2.48
N THR A 30 -7.27 -0.79 -2.93
CA THR A 30 -8.19 0.13 -2.24
C THR A 30 -9.34 -0.66 -1.65
N VAL A 31 -9.54 -0.52 -0.34
CA VAL A 31 -10.70 -1.02 0.40
C VAL A 31 -11.69 0.13 0.52
N LYS A 32 -12.86 0.01 -0.12
CA LYS A 32 -13.93 0.99 -0.02
C LYS A 32 -15.04 0.47 0.86
N SER A 33 -15.49 1.29 1.80
CA SER A 33 -16.69 1.01 2.59
C SER A 33 -17.95 1.25 1.75
N VAL A 34 -18.82 0.25 1.64
CA VAL A 34 -20.10 0.38 0.92
C VAL A 34 -21.00 1.43 1.59
N LYS A 35 -21.07 1.42 2.92
CA LYS A 35 -21.93 2.33 3.70
C LYS A 35 -21.53 3.80 3.60
N THR A 36 -20.23 4.08 3.59
CA THR A 36 -19.72 5.47 3.70
C THR A 36 -19.04 5.96 2.44
N SER A 37 -18.81 5.09 1.46
CA SER A 37 -18.01 5.34 0.26
C SER A 37 -16.57 5.81 0.52
N ARG A 38 -16.10 5.68 1.77
CA ARG A 38 -14.74 6.06 2.15
C ARG A 38 -13.77 4.95 1.80
N CYS A 39 -12.55 5.37 1.44
CA CYS A 39 -11.53 4.48 0.93
C CYS A 39 -10.31 4.46 1.86
N VAL A 40 -9.74 3.28 1.99
CA VAL A 40 -8.48 3.03 2.66
C VAL A 40 -7.59 2.26 1.71
N MET A 41 -6.37 2.75 1.47
CA MET A 41 -5.42 2.05 0.61
C MET A 41 -4.53 1.16 1.47
N ILE A 42 -4.32 -0.06 1.02
CA ILE A 42 -3.46 -1.05 1.67
C ILE A 42 -2.36 -1.41 0.69
N THR A 43 -1.12 -1.43 1.16
CA THR A 43 0.03 -1.80 0.34
C THR A 43 0.46 -3.22 0.66
N TYR A 44 0.91 -3.94 -0.35
CA TYR A 44 1.49 -5.27 -0.26
C TYR A 44 2.85 -5.28 -0.96
N CYS A 45 3.83 -5.96 -0.39
CA CYS A 45 5.09 -6.29 -1.07
C CYS A 45 5.04 -7.78 -1.46
N GLY A 46 4.77 -8.07 -2.73
CA GLY A 46 4.40 -9.41 -3.16
C GLY A 46 3.17 -9.90 -2.39
N ALA A 47 3.25 -11.09 -1.77
CA ALA A 47 2.13 -11.63 -1.01
C ALA A 47 1.92 -10.99 0.38
N TRP A 48 2.81 -10.12 0.87
CA TRP A 48 2.81 -9.67 2.27
C TRP A 48 2.26 -8.26 2.44
N LYS A 49 1.23 -8.09 3.28
CA LYS A 49 0.68 -6.77 3.64
C LYS A 49 1.76 -5.94 4.31
N SER A 50 2.07 -4.79 3.73
CA SER A 50 3.20 -3.94 4.13
C SER A 50 2.78 -2.63 4.79
N GLY A 51 1.59 -2.10 4.48
CA GLY A 51 1.25 -0.76 4.95
C GLY A 51 -0.17 -0.29 4.65
N LEU A 52 -0.42 0.94 5.11
CA LEU A 52 -1.70 1.63 5.10
C LEU A 52 -1.44 3.05 4.60
N ILE A 53 -2.26 3.50 3.65
CA ILE A 53 -2.29 4.88 3.19
C ILE A 53 -3.73 5.39 3.32
N CYS A 54 -3.91 6.49 4.04
CA CYS A 54 -5.20 7.14 4.26
C CYS A 54 -5.14 8.57 3.73
N TRP A 55 -5.84 8.85 2.63
CA TRP A 55 -5.92 10.19 2.02
C TRP A 55 -7.16 10.97 2.44
N ASP A 56 -8.17 10.28 3.01
CA ASP A 56 -9.40 10.91 3.46
C ASP A 56 -9.18 11.60 4.81
N GLU A 57 -9.03 12.93 4.81
CA GLU A 57 -8.86 13.74 6.01
C GLU A 57 -10.08 13.66 6.97
N THR A 58 -11.24 13.24 6.46
CA THR A 58 -12.46 13.06 7.26
C THR A 58 -12.57 11.66 7.85
N LEU A 59 -11.72 10.73 7.45
CA LEU A 59 -11.62 9.40 8.02
C LEU A 59 -10.64 9.43 9.19
N ARG A 60 -11.17 9.18 10.39
CA ARG A 60 -10.35 9.06 11.59
C ARG A 60 -9.34 7.92 11.43
N TRP A 61 -8.09 8.21 11.80
CA TRP A 61 -6.99 7.25 11.70
C TRP A 61 -7.28 5.92 12.38
N GLU A 62 -7.99 5.91 13.52
CA GLU A 62 -8.32 4.69 14.24
C GLU A 62 -9.19 3.74 13.40
N LYS A 63 -10.12 4.29 12.62
CA LYS A 63 -10.97 3.50 11.72
C LYS A 63 -10.17 2.98 10.52
N ALA A 64 -9.31 3.81 9.95
CA ALA A 64 -8.42 3.39 8.86
C ALA A 64 -7.49 2.26 9.32
N PHE A 65 -6.95 2.37 10.53
CA PHE A 65 -6.08 1.36 11.12
C PHE A 65 -6.83 0.08 11.52
N GLN A 66 -8.09 0.19 11.95
CA GLN A 66 -8.95 -0.98 12.15
C GLN A 66 -9.16 -1.73 10.83
N ILE A 67 -9.48 -1.02 9.74
CA ILE A 67 -9.61 -1.64 8.41
C ILE A 67 -8.30 -2.32 8.02
N PHE A 68 -7.15 -1.67 8.22
CA PHE A 68 -5.85 -2.28 7.98
C PHE A 68 -5.63 -3.58 8.78
N LYS A 69 -6.11 -3.67 10.03
CA LYS A 69 -6.02 -4.90 10.83
C LYS A 69 -6.94 -6.01 10.32
N GLU A 70 -8.13 -5.66 9.84
CA GLU A 70 -9.13 -6.62 9.34
C GLU A 70 -8.73 -7.21 7.98
N VAL A 71 -8.07 -6.42 7.13
CA VAL A 71 -7.60 -6.86 5.82
C VAL A 71 -6.57 -8.00 5.98
N PRO A 72 -6.62 -9.08 5.19
CA PRO A 72 -5.70 -10.21 5.30
C PRO A 72 -4.22 -9.83 5.21
N ASN A 73 -3.36 -10.54 5.95
CA ASN A 73 -1.92 -10.33 5.86
C ASN A 73 -1.32 -10.90 4.56
N ASN A 74 -1.98 -11.88 3.96
CA ASN A 74 -1.57 -12.47 2.69
C ASN A 74 -2.46 -11.95 1.55
N TYR A 75 -1.85 -11.47 0.47
CA TYR A 75 -2.55 -10.97 -0.71
C TYR A 75 -3.47 -12.03 -1.33
N ASN A 76 -3.06 -13.30 -1.30
CA ASN A 76 -3.82 -14.39 -1.91
C ASN A 76 -5.15 -14.68 -1.20
N ASP A 77 -5.30 -14.23 0.05
CA ASP A 77 -6.53 -14.42 0.83
C ASP A 77 -7.58 -13.31 0.55
N LEU A 78 -7.20 -12.25 -0.18
CA LEU A 78 -8.05 -11.09 -0.43
C LEU A 78 -9.34 -11.43 -1.19
N GLU A 79 -9.28 -12.38 -2.12
CA GLU A 79 -10.45 -12.80 -2.90
C GLU A 79 -11.49 -13.53 -2.03
N GLN A 80 -11.03 -14.37 -1.10
CA GLN A 80 -11.92 -15.00 -0.13
C GLN A 80 -12.49 -13.95 0.83
N TRP A 81 -11.64 -13.10 1.38
CA TRP A 81 -12.05 -12.06 2.32
C TRP A 81 -13.06 -11.08 1.74
N GLU A 82 -12.90 -10.68 0.46
CA GLU A 82 -13.87 -9.84 -0.25
C GLU A 82 -15.23 -10.50 -0.38
N ARG A 83 -15.28 -11.79 -0.74
CA ARG A 83 -16.54 -12.53 -0.85
C ARG A 83 -17.27 -12.58 0.49
N GLU A 84 -16.54 -12.86 1.57
CA GLU A 84 -17.06 -12.92 2.94
C GLU A 84 -17.53 -11.56 3.47
N ASN A 85 -17.03 -10.45 2.93
CA ASN A 85 -17.32 -9.10 3.40
C ASN A 85 -18.01 -8.21 2.36
N SER A 86 -18.53 -8.80 1.27
CA SER A 86 -19.07 -8.09 0.11
C SER A 86 -20.21 -7.11 0.41
N GLU A 87 -20.97 -7.34 1.49
CA GLU A 87 -22.02 -6.41 1.95
C GLU A 87 -21.46 -5.13 2.61
N ARG A 88 -20.22 -5.19 3.09
CA ARG A 88 -19.57 -4.12 3.85
C ARG A 88 -18.53 -3.37 3.05
N ILE A 89 -17.80 -4.08 2.19
CA ILE A 89 -16.62 -3.58 1.51
C ILE A 89 -16.58 -3.98 0.03
N GLU A 90 -15.88 -3.16 -0.74
CA GLU A 90 -15.56 -3.37 -2.14
C GLU A 90 -14.04 -3.25 -2.30
N LEU A 91 -13.38 -4.21 -2.97
CA LEU A 91 -11.95 -4.13 -3.23
C LEU A 91 -11.66 -3.69 -4.66
N PHE A 92 -10.82 -2.68 -4.79
CA PHE A 92 -10.18 -2.34 -6.07
C PHE A 92 -8.76 -2.84 -6.03
N LYS A 93 -8.45 -3.77 -6.93
CA LYS A 93 -7.12 -4.38 -7.08
C LYS A 93 -6.62 -4.05 -8.49
N PRO A 94 -5.32 -3.78 -8.69
CA PRO A 94 -4.76 -3.74 -10.02
C PRO A 94 -4.96 -5.12 -10.69
N PRO A 95 -5.24 -5.17 -12.00
CA PRO A 95 -5.20 -6.41 -12.75
C PRO A 95 -3.84 -7.10 -12.57
N LYS A 96 -3.82 -8.43 -12.43
CA LYS A 96 -2.62 -9.21 -12.09
C LYS A 96 -1.45 -9.04 -13.08
N ASP A 97 -1.71 -8.51 -14.27
CA ASP A 97 -0.73 -8.31 -15.34
C ASP A 97 -0.53 -6.82 -15.70
N ASP A 98 -1.21 -5.89 -15.03
CA ASP A 98 -1.08 -4.45 -15.26
C ASP A 98 -0.03 -3.85 -14.32
N TYR A 99 1.23 -4.03 -14.67
CA TYR A 99 2.35 -3.41 -13.97
C TYR A 99 2.59 -1.99 -14.50
N VAL A 100 2.49 -0.99 -13.62
CA VAL A 100 2.95 0.36 -13.92
C VAL A 100 4.45 0.43 -13.62
N PHE A 101 5.26 0.31 -14.67
CA PHE A 101 6.67 0.67 -14.58
C PHE A 101 6.79 2.18 -14.56
N ILE A 102 7.35 2.74 -13.47
CA ILE A 102 7.78 4.13 -13.46
C ILE A 102 9.05 4.20 -14.32
N ASP A 103 8.94 4.71 -15.55
CA ASP A 103 10.10 5.03 -16.39
C ASP A 103 10.84 6.20 -15.74
N ASP A 104 12.09 5.96 -15.31
CA ASP A 104 12.99 6.88 -14.58
C ASP A 104 13.32 8.20 -15.30
N LYS A 105 12.64 8.55 -16.39
CA LYS A 105 13.10 9.57 -17.34
C LYS A 105 12.82 11.03 -17.00
N LEU A 106 12.17 11.38 -15.89
CA LEU A 106 11.91 12.81 -15.64
C LEU A 106 11.89 13.25 -14.17
N VAL A 107 13.03 13.14 -13.49
CA VAL A 107 13.32 14.00 -12.33
C VAL A 107 13.78 15.36 -12.84
N ARG A 108 12.90 16.36 -12.90
CA ARG A 108 13.29 17.74 -13.20
C ARG A 108 13.79 18.44 -11.94
N GLN A 109 15.00 19.00 -12.02
CA GLN A 109 15.58 19.82 -10.97
C GLN A 109 14.77 21.12 -10.82
N VAL A 110 14.16 21.34 -9.64
CA VAL A 110 13.61 22.65 -9.30
C VAL A 110 14.78 23.55 -8.91
N ILE A 111 15.20 24.41 -9.84
CA ILE A 111 16.14 25.50 -9.53
C ILE A 111 15.38 26.48 -8.62
N LYS A 112 15.68 26.47 -7.32
CA LYS A 112 15.22 27.55 -6.44
C LYS A 112 16.00 28.81 -6.80
N THR A 113 15.35 29.73 -7.49
CA THR A 113 15.86 31.09 -7.67
C THR A 113 15.51 31.90 -6.42
N LYS A 114 16.52 32.27 -5.65
CA LYS A 114 16.65 33.60 -5.02
C LYS A 114 18.10 33.86 -4.70
#